data_AF-A0A7V9SJ70-F1
#
_entry.id   AF-A0A7V9SJ70-F1
#
_cell.length_a   1.000
_cell.length_b   1.000
_cell.length_c   1.000
_cell.angle_alpha   90.00
_cell.angle_beta   90.00
_cell.angle_gamma   90.00
#
_symmetry.space_group_name_H-M   'P 1'
#
loop_
_entity.id
_entity.type
_entity.pdbx_description
1 polymer ?
#
loop_
_entity_poly.entity_id
_entity_poly.type
_entity_poly.pdbx_seq_one_letter_code
_entity_poly.pdbx_strand_id
1 'polypeptide(L)'
;MRRPQRSQGRPAPRLVSSGSGRTLDDLYPFILRNVALLGINSVRPPKPLRFLAWERLAREPLLGKLQTIATIEPLSEIKPLAERLLGGQVRGRIVVDVNA
;
A
#
# COMPACT_ATOMS: atom_id res chain seq x y z
N MET A 1 65.89 -11.89 13.60
CA MET A 1 64.46 -12.25 13.71
C MET A 1 63.60 -11.15 13.08
N ARG A 2 63.11 -11.35 11.85
CA ARG A 2 62.27 -10.38 11.11
C ARG A 2 60.79 -10.76 11.27
N ARG A 3 59.96 -9.84 11.75
CA ARG A 3 58.49 -10.02 11.87
C ARG A 3 57.86 -10.03 10.46
N PRO A 4 56.85 -10.88 10.18
CA PRO A 4 56.17 -10.85 8.89
C PRO A 4 55.18 -9.68 8.82
N GLN A 5 55.23 -8.93 7.72
CA GLN A 5 54.25 -7.88 7.41
C GLN A 5 52.87 -8.49 7.17
N ARG A 6 51.85 -7.94 7.81
CA ARG A 6 50.44 -8.20 7.49
C ARG A 6 50.16 -7.71 6.08
N SER A 7 49.84 -8.62 5.16
CA SER A 7 49.26 -8.30 3.87
C SER A 7 47.90 -7.63 4.11
N GLN A 8 47.81 -6.32 3.83
CA GLN A 8 46.54 -5.64 3.75
C GLN A 8 45.71 -6.33 2.65
N GLY A 9 44.55 -6.88 3.04
CA GLY A 9 43.61 -7.48 2.11
C GLY A 9 43.21 -6.45 1.05
N ARG A 10 43.32 -6.85 -0.22
CA ARG A 10 42.80 -6.07 -1.35
C ARG A 10 41.32 -5.72 -1.06
N PRO A 11 40.91 -4.44 -1.12
CA PRO A 11 39.49 -4.12 -1.05
C PRO A 11 38.81 -4.81 -2.25
N ALA A 12 37.74 -5.56 -1.96
CA ALA A 12 36.93 -6.22 -2.99
C ALA A 12 36.50 -5.17 -4.03
N PRO A 13 36.47 -5.51 -5.33
CA PRO A 13 36.10 -4.56 -6.36
C PRO A 13 34.69 -4.04 -6.08
N ARG A 14 34.58 -2.73 -5.83
CA ARG A 14 33.31 -2.03 -5.71
C ARG A 14 32.65 -2.10 -7.08
N LEU A 15 31.66 -2.97 -7.22
CA LEU A 15 30.81 -3.08 -8.39
C LEU A 15 30.07 -1.75 -8.55
N VAL A 16 30.57 -0.87 -9.41
CA VAL A 16 29.85 0.33 -9.83
C VAL A 16 28.75 -0.13 -10.77
N SER A 17 27.50 -0.19 -10.28
CA SER A 17 26.36 -0.51 -11.13
C SER A 17 26.06 0.68 -12.04
N SER A 18 26.23 0.47 -13.34
CA SER A 18 25.73 1.38 -14.37
C SER A 18 24.19 1.41 -14.32
N GLY A 19 23.64 2.55 -13.89
CA GLY A 19 22.62 3.27 -14.65
C GLY A 19 21.34 2.57 -15.13
N SER A 20 20.77 1.63 -14.38
CA SER A 20 19.33 1.34 -14.49
C SER A 20 18.74 1.33 -13.09
N GLY A 21 17.70 2.13 -12.84
CA GLY A 21 17.22 2.51 -11.50
C GLY A 21 16.57 1.39 -10.66
N ARG A 22 16.99 0.13 -10.80
CA ARG A 22 16.57 -0.99 -9.95
C ARG A 22 17.76 -1.85 -9.59
N THR A 23 17.96 -2.06 -8.30
CA THR A 23 19.03 -2.89 -7.75
C THR A 23 18.53 -4.32 -7.55
N LEU A 24 19.44 -5.30 -7.51
CA LEU A 24 19.06 -6.69 -7.23
C LEU A 24 18.45 -6.85 -5.83
N ASP A 25 18.80 -5.97 -4.89
CA ASP A 25 18.25 -5.92 -3.53
C ASP A 25 16.73 -5.73 -3.53
N ASP A 26 16.18 -5.01 -4.51
CA ASP A 26 14.73 -4.79 -4.68
C ASP A 26 13.98 -6.08 -5.05
N LEU A 27 14.67 -7.07 -5.63
CA LEU A 27 14.08 -8.33 -6.11
C LEU A 27 14.22 -9.50 -5.12
N TYR A 28 15.16 -9.42 -4.18
CA TYR A 28 15.45 -10.50 -3.24
C TYR A 28 14.26 -10.97 -2.40
N PRO A 29 13.31 -10.12 -1.95
CA PRO A 29 12.12 -10.61 -1.25
C PRO A 29 11.29 -11.57 -2.11
N PHE A 30 11.19 -11.32 -3.41
CA PHE A 30 10.41 -12.13 -4.33
C PHE A 30 11.13 -13.44 -4.65
N ILE A 31 12.44 -13.39 -4.90
CA ILE A 31 13.23 -14.56 -5.33
C ILE A 31 13.57 -15.48 -4.15
N LEU A 32 14.07 -14.92 -3.05
CA LEU A 32 14.63 -15.70 -1.94
C LEU A 32 13.58 -16.06 -0.87
N ARG A 33 12.50 -15.28 -0.76
CA ARG A 33 11.46 -15.48 0.25
C ARG A 33 10.10 -15.81 -0.35
N ASN A 34 10.02 -15.99 -1.67
CA ASN A 34 8.79 -16.32 -2.39
C ASN A 34 7.61 -15.40 -2.02
N VAL A 35 7.91 -14.10 -1.84
CA VAL A 35 6.89 -13.08 -1.56
C VAL A 35 6.22 -12.69 -2.89
N ALA A 36 4.92 -12.42 -2.86
CA ALA A 36 4.15 -11.96 -4.02
C ALA A 36 3.64 -10.53 -3.82
N LEU A 37 3.69 -9.72 -4.88
CA LEU A 37 3.03 -8.40 -4.95
C LEU A 37 1.73 -8.54 -5.72
N LEU A 38 0.60 -8.39 -5.04
CA LEU A 38 -0.73 -8.53 -5.64
C LEU A 38 -1.30 -7.16 -6.02
N GLY A 39 -1.51 -6.92 -7.32
CA GLY A 39 -2.19 -5.73 -7.81
C GLY A 39 -3.70 -5.82 -7.61
N ILE A 40 -4.28 -4.89 -6.84
CA ILE A 40 -5.72 -4.83 -6.58
C ILE A 40 -6.35 -3.69 -7.39
N ASN A 41 -7.42 -3.99 -8.14
CA ASN A 41 -8.18 -3.02 -8.92
C ASN A 41 -9.68 -3.21 -8.69
N SER A 42 -10.36 -2.15 -8.25
CA SER A 42 -11.81 -2.15 -7.98
C SER A 42 -12.68 -1.74 -9.18
N VAL A 43 -12.10 -1.14 -10.22
CA VAL A 43 -12.87 -0.53 -11.32
C VAL A 43 -13.49 -1.60 -12.23
N ARG A 44 -12.69 -2.59 -12.66
CA ARG A 44 -13.10 -3.62 -13.61
C ARG A 44 -12.88 -5.07 -13.12
N PRO A 45 -13.38 -5.47 -11.94
CA PRO A 45 -13.36 -6.87 -11.53
C PRO A 45 -14.41 -7.68 -12.32
N PRO A 46 -14.13 -8.97 -12.60
CA PRO A 46 -15.16 -9.91 -13.04
C PRO A 46 -16.39 -9.89 -12.12
N LYS A 47 -17.59 -9.93 -12.71
CA LYS A 47 -18.87 -9.85 -11.98
C LYS A 47 -19.00 -10.86 -10.84
N PRO A 48 -18.60 -12.15 -11.00
CA PRO A 48 -18.67 -13.12 -9.90
C PRO A 48 -17.80 -12.74 -8.70
N LEU A 49 -16.60 -12.20 -8.95
CA LEU A 49 -15.70 -11.76 -7.87
C LEU A 49 -16.26 -10.56 -7.11
N ARG A 50 -16.92 -9.63 -7.81
CA ARG A 50 -17.61 -8.50 -7.18
C ARG A 50 -18.71 -8.98 -6.23
N PHE A 51 -19.54 -9.94 -6.64
CA PHE A 51 -20.58 -10.49 -5.76
C PHE A 51 -20.00 -11.20 -4.56
N LEU A 52 -19.00 -12.06 -4.77
CA LEU A 52 -18.32 -12.75 -3.67
C LEU A 52 -17.72 -11.77 -2.66
N ALA A 53 -17.11 -10.67 -3.13
CA ALA A 53 -16.57 -9.64 -2.25
C ALA A 53 -17.68 -8.97 -1.40
N TRP A 54 -18.80 -8.58 -2.01
CA TRP A 54 -19.93 -7.99 -1.28
C TRP A 54 -20.58 -8.97 -0.29
N GLU A 55 -20.73 -10.24 -0.66
CA GLU A 55 -21.27 -11.27 0.22
C GLU A 55 -20.37 -11.52 1.44
N ARG A 56 -19.04 -11.41 1.27
CA ARG A 56 -18.08 -11.47 2.39
C ARG A 56 -18.19 -10.24 3.29
N LEU A 57 -18.23 -9.03 2.70
CA LEU A 57 -18.38 -7.78 3.43
C LEU A 57 -19.67 -7.73 4.27
N ALA A 58 -20.76 -8.31 3.77
CA ALA A 58 -22.03 -8.37 4.47
C ALA A 58 -22.05 -9.39 5.63
N ARG A 59 -21.26 -10.47 5.54
CA ARG A 59 -21.21 -11.53 6.56
C ARG A 59 -20.29 -11.22 7.74
N GLU A 60 -19.21 -10.47 7.51
CA GLU A 60 -18.29 -10.11 8.57
C GLU A 60 -18.95 -9.13 9.57
N PRO A 61 -18.58 -9.15 10.87
CA PRO A 61 -19.05 -8.19 11.87
C PRO A 61 -18.39 -6.81 11.68
N LEU A 62 -18.35 -6.33 10.43
CA LEU A 62 -17.84 -5.03 10.03
C LEU A 62 -18.83 -3.93 10.37
N LEU A 63 -20.14 -4.22 10.48
CA LEU A 63 -21.17 -3.21 10.73
C LEU A 63 -20.90 -2.35 11.98
N GLY A 64 -20.47 -2.98 13.08
CA GLY A 64 -20.11 -2.24 14.30
C GLY A 64 -18.85 -1.37 14.12
N LYS A 65 -17.84 -1.87 13.40
CA LYS A 65 -16.62 -1.10 13.10
C LYS A 65 -16.87 0.02 12.09
N LEU A 66 -17.79 -0.18 11.15
CA LEU A 66 -18.17 0.82 10.16
C LEU A 66 -18.74 2.07 10.84
N GLN A 67 -19.59 1.90 11.84
CA GLN A 67 -20.13 3.01 12.63
C GLN A 67 -19.03 3.81 13.35
N THR A 68 -17.93 3.17 13.77
CA THR A 68 -16.81 3.87 14.43
C THR A 68 -15.94 4.70 13.49
N ILE A 69 -16.02 4.46 12.18
CA ILE A 69 -15.17 5.14 11.18
C ILE A 69 -15.96 6.01 10.20
N ALA A 70 -17.30 5.93 10.22
CA ALA A 70 -18.17 6.63 9.30
C ALA A 70 -18.68 7.94 9.89
N THR A 71 -18.52 9.04 9.16
CA THR A 71 -19.16 10.32 9.45
C THR A 71 -20.20 10.60 8.37
N ILE A 72 -21.39 11.06 8.75
CA ILE A 72 -22.45 11.44 7.81
C ILE A 72 -22.42 12.95 7.64
N GLU A 73 -22.34 13.40 6.39
CA GLU A 73 -22.33 14.82 6.01
C GLU A 73 -23.34 15.07 4.88
N PRO A 74 -23.99 16.24 4.83
CA PRO A 74 -24.93 16.55 3.76
C PRO A 74 -24.19 16.85 2.44
N LEU A 75 -24.91 16.73 1.32
CA LEU A 75 -24.37 17.03 -0.01
C LEU A 75 -23.83 18.46 -0.14
N SER A 76 -24.36 19.42 0.63
CA SER A 76 -23.89 20.81 0.63
C SER A 76 -22.41 20.95 1.02
N GLU A 77 -21.89 20.04 1.84
CA GLU A 77 -20.51 20.07 2.35
C GLU A 77 -19.49 19.41 1.40
N ILE A 78 -19.92 18.92 0.22
CA ILE A 78 -19.06 18.10 -0.63
C ILE A 78 -17.79 18.81 -1.09
N LYS A 79 -17.87 20.11 -1.37
CA LYS A 79 -16.72 20.91 -1.84
C LYS A 79 -15.66 21.09 -0.75
N PRO A 80 -15.96 21.64 0.45
CA PRO A 80 -14.98 21.75 1.52
C PRO A 80 -14.47 20.37 1.98
N LEU A 81 -15.30 19.32 1.96
CA LEU A 81 -14.87 17.96 2.29
C LEU A 81 -13.88 17.39 1.26
N ALA A 82 -14.06 17.66 -0.03
CA ALA A 82 -13.13 17.24 -1.07
C ALA A 82 -11.75 17.89 -0.90
N GLU A 83 -11.71 19.19 -0.59
CA GLU A 83 -10.46 19.91 -0.31
C GLU A 83 -9.72 19.32 0.91
N ARG A 84 -10.46 19.05 2.00
CA ARG A 84 -9.92 18.37 3.19
C ARG A 84 -9.43 16.96 2.89
N LEU A 85 -10.13 16.21 2.04
CA LEU A 85 -9.76 14.85 1.65
C LEU A 85 -8.44 14.84 0.87
N LEU A 86 -8.31 15.73 -0.12
CA LEU A 86 -7.08 15.89 -0.89
C LEU A 86 -5.91 16.41 -0.03
N GLY A 87 -6.21 17.24 0.97
CA GLY A 87 -5.25 17.70 1.98
C GLY A 87 -4.86 16.65 3.02
N GLY A 88 -5.40 15.42 2.97
CA GLY A 88 -5.09 14.35 3.92
C GLY A 88 -5.63 14.58 5.34
N GLN A 89 -6.60 15.48 5.50
CA GLN A 89 -7.18 15.85 6.80
C GLN A 89 -8.39 14.97 7.19
N VAL A 90 -8.83 14.08 6.30
CA VAL A 90 -9.94 13.16 6.52
C VAL A 90 -9.40 11.84 7.07
N ARG A 91 -9.95 11.39 8.20
CA ARG A 91 -9.72 10.06 8.76
C ARG A 91 -11.01 9.26 8.68
N GLY A 92 -10.92 7.97 8.33
CA GLY A 92 -12.08 7.09 8.23
C GLY A 92 -12.80 7.16 6.89
N ARG A 93 -14.14 7.20 6.93
CA ARG A 93 -15.04 7.22 5.76
C ARG A 93 -16.11 8.28 5.93
N ILE A 94 -16.43 8.98 4.85
CA ILE A 94 -17.55 9.93 4.82
C ILE A 94 -18.67 9.28 4.02
N VAL A 95 -19.87 9.27 4.60
CA VAL A 95 -21.13 8.90 3.93
C VAL A 95 -21.85 10.21 3.64
N VAL A 96 -22.12 10.46 2.36
CA VAL A 96 -22.84 11.67 1.94
C VAL A 96 -24.33 11.36 1.91
N ASP A 97 -25.11 12.09 2.69
CA ASP A 97 -26.56 12.09 2.56
C ASP A 97 -26.97 13.02 1.40
N VAL A 98 -27.65 12.44 0.42
CA VAL A 98 -28.08 13.13 -0.80
C VAL A 98 -29.48 13.73 -0.68
N ASN A 99 -30.19 13.45 0.42
CA ASN A 99 -31.55 13.94 0.66
C ASN A 99 -31.64 14.95 1.81
N ALA A 100 -30.53 15.20 2.50
CA ALA A 100 -30.42 16.15 3.61
C ALA A 100 -30.33 17.61 3.15
#